data_AF-A0A954QLL7-F1
#
_entry.id   AF-A0A954QLL7-F1
#
_cell.length_a   1.000
_cell.length_b   1.000
_cell.length_c   1.000
_cell.angle_alpha   90.00
_cell.angle_beta   90.00
_cell.angle_gamma   90.00
#
_symmetry.space_group_name_H-M   'P 1'
#
loop_
_entity.id
_entity.type
_entity.pdbx_description
1 polymer ?
#
loop_
_entity_poly.entity_id
_entity_poly.type
_entity_poly.pdbx_seq_one_letter_code
_entity_poly.pdbx_strand_id
1 'polypeptide(L)'
;DGRVQIIEYSDLPNEAAELRDETGRLKLWAGNLAVHVFDVPFLERVIEHPDSLPFHRARKKTPYLAADGTRVEPNEPNSIKFERFIFDLLPAANHAIVVEVDPAEAFAPVKNANDAETDTPRIAQAMMVALHRRWLREAGAEAPNDVPVEISPLWALDAEDCRRRGVAGTKFDEPTYLHE
;
A
#
# COMPACT_ATOMS: atom_id res chain seq x y z
N ASP A 1 -6.48 -14.95 21.52
CA ASP A 1 -7.20 -14.17 22.55
C ASP A 1 -8.32 -13.30 21.97
N GLY A 2 -8.65 -13.42 20.67
CA GLY A 2 -9.73 -12.66 20.03
C GLY A 2 -9.35 -11.24 19.61
N ARG A 3 -8.08 -10.84 19.78
CA ARG A 3 -7.60 -9.51 19.38
C ARG A 3 -7.16 -9.49 17.92
N VAL A 4 -7.51 -8.42 17.21
CA VAL A 4 -7.03 -8.18 15.85
C VAL A 4 -5.57 -7.76 15.92
N GLN A 5 -4.76 -8.36 15.07
CA GLN A 5 -3.32 -8.10 14.97
C GLN A 5 -2.87 -8.25 13.52
N ILE A 6 -1.74 -7.63 13.20
CA ILE A 6 -1.05 -7.81 11.92
C ILE A 6 0.23 -8.58 12.21
N ILE A 7 0.48 -9.59 11.37
CA ILE A 7 1.72 -10.36 11.39
C ILE A 7 2.53 -9.85 10.20
N GLU A 8 3.73 -9.32 10.47
CA GLU A 8 4.62 -8.87 9.41
C GLU A 8 5.06 -10.06 8.55
N TYR A 9 5.24 -9.87 7.24
CA TYR A 9 5.56 -10.99 6.34
C TYR A 9 6.87 -11.68 6.71
N SER A 10 7.82 -10.96 7.32
CA SER A 10 9.10 -11.53 7.78
C SER A 10 8.95 -12.49 8.95
N ASP A 11 7.85 -12.37 9.70
CA ASP A 11 7.55 -13.17 10.89
C ASP A 11 6.45 -14.22 10.63
N LEU A 12 5.91 -14.28 9.40
CA LEU A 12 4.88 -15.23 8.99
C LEU A 12 5.52 -16.48 8.35
N PRO A 13 5.43 -17.68 8.97
CA PRO A 13 5.94 -18.91 8.37
C PRO A 13 5.21 -19.27 7.08
N ASN A 14 5.93 -19.83 6.08
CA ASN A 14 5.35 -20.22 4.79
C ASN A 14 4.13 -21.15 4.92
N GLU A 15 4.19 -22.12 5.84
CA GLU A 15 3.07 -23.03 6.11
C GLU A 15 1.79 -22.27 6.51
N ALA A 16 1.91 -21.20 7.30
CA ALA A 16 0.79 -20.36 7.69
C ALA A 16 0.34 -19.45 6.54
N ALA A 17 1.28 -18.90 5.76
CA ALA A 17 1.00 -18.03 4.62
C ALA A 17 0.26 -18.76 3.49
N GLU A 18 0.55 -20.04 3.28
CA GLU A 18 -0.03 -20.87 2.21
C GLU A 18 -1.29 -21.62 2.65
N LEU A 19 -1.66 -21.55 3.93
CA LEU A 19 -2.79 -22.27 4.50
C LEU A 19 -4.10 -21.82 3.87
N ARG A 20 -4.89 -22.78 3.39
CA ARG A 20 -6.20 -22.54 2.75
C ARG A 20 -7.37 -23.08 3.57
N ASP A 21 -8.53 -22.47 3.41
CA ASP A 21 -9.79 -22.96 3.95
C ASP A 21 -10.46 -24.01 3.03
N GLU A 22 -11.62 -24.51 3.43
CA GLU A 22 -12.39 -25.51 2.70
C GLU A 22 -12.87 -25.02 1.31
N THR A 23 -12.89 -23.70 1.09
CA THR A 23 -13.25 -23.08 -0.19
C THR A 23 -12.03 -22.88 -1.11
N GLY A 24 -10.83 -23.19 -0.63
CA GLY A 24 -9.57 -22.99 -1.35
C GLY A 24 -9.02 -21.56 -1.25
N ARG A 25 -9.64 -20.67 -0.46
CA ARG A 25 -9.12 -19.31 -0.20
C ARG A 25 -8.03 -19.35 0.87
N LEU A 26 -7.12 -18.39 0.86
CA LEU A 26 -6.12 -18.26 1.93
C LEU A 26 -6.84 -18.00 3.26
N LYS A 27 -6.43 -18.70 4.33
CA LYS A 27 -6.94 -18.41 5.68
C LYS A 27 -6.52 -17.03 6.15
N LEU A 28 -5.29 -16.65 5.83
CA LEU A 28 -4.73 -15.31 6.06
C LEU A 28 -4.77 -14.52 4.75
N TRP A 29 -5.96 -14.14 4.32
CA TRP A 29 -6.18 -13.43 3.06
C TRP A 29 -6.12 -11.90 3.19
N ALA A 30 -6.34 -11.36 4.40
CA ALA A 30 -6.43 -9.93 4.64
C ALA A 30 -5.03 -9.28 4.68
N GLY A 31 -4.56 -8.83 3.51
CA GLY A 31 -3.29 -8.13 3.37
C GLY A 31 -3.33 -6.69 3.91
N ASN A 32 -2.33 -6.30 4.70
CA ASN A 32 -2.20 -4.93 5.19
C ASN A 32 -1.63 -4.00 4.10
N LEU A 33 -2.41 -3.01 3.65
CA LEU A 33 -1.97 -1.98 2.71
C LEU A 33 -1.39 -0.72 3.40
N ALA A 34 -1.19 -0.75 4.71
CA ALA A 34 -0.66 0.35 5.53
C ALA A 34 -1.53 1.63 5.53
N VAL A 35 -2.83 1.50 5.27
CA VAL A 35 -3.82 2.56 5.44
C VAL A 35 -4.65 2.23 6.69
N HIS A 36 -4.53 3.06 7.72
CA HIS A 36 -5.18 2.86 9.00
C HIS A 36 -5.93 4.13 9.42
N VAL A 37 -7.09 3.94 10.06
CA VAL A 37 -7.87 5.01 10.69
C VAL A 37 -7.89 4.76 12.18
N PHE A 38 -7.47 5.75 12.97
CA PHE A 38 -7.43 5.67 14.41
C PHE A 38 -8.31 6.76 15.02
N ASP A 39 -9.02 6.40 16.08
CA ASP A 39 -9.70 7.38 16.91
C ASP A 39 -8.68 8.16 17.75
N VAL A 40 -8.88 9.47 17.91
CA VAL A 40 -7.91 10.34 18.60
C VAL A 40 -7.79 9.97 20.09
N PRO A 41 -8.88 9.82 20.86
CA PRO A 41 -8.84 9.32 22.23
C PRO A 41 -8.16 7.95 22.38
N PHE A 42 -8.21 7.09 21.36
CA PHE A 42 -7.48 5.82 21.38
C PHE A 42 -5.97 6.06 21.36
N LEU A 43 -5.47 6.94 20.49
CA LEU A 43 -4.05 7.29 20.43
C LEU A 43 -3.57 7.97 21.71
N GLU A 44 -4.36 8.88 22.29
CA GLU A 44 -4.05 9.53 23.57
C GLU A 44 -3.86 8.49 24.68
N ARG A 45 -4.78 7.53 24.80
CA ARG A 45 -4.70 6.43 25.77
C ARG A 45 -3.45 5.56 25.58
N VAL A 46 -3.08 5.31 24.33
CA VAL A 46 -1.92 4.49 23.99
C VAL A 46 -0.60 5.18 24.36
N ILE A 47 -0.53 6.50 24.20
CA ILE A 47 0.65 7.30 24.54
C ILE A 47 0.94 7.29 26.05
N GLU A 48 -0.10 7.15 26.90
CA GLU A 48 0.06 6.99 28.36
C GLU A 48 0.75 5.67 28.75
N HIS A 49 0.90 4.73 27.81
CA HIS A 49 1.58 3.45 27.99
C HIS A 49 2.86 3.38 27.14
N PRO A 50 4.05 3.66 27.73
CA PRO A 50 5.31 3.79 26.97
C PRO A 50 5.76 2.51 26.25
N ASP A 51 5.25 1.34 26.68
CA ASP A 51 5.55 0.02 26.13
C ASP A 51 4.49 -0.48 25.12
N SER A 52 3.57 0.40 24.70
CA SER A 52 2.48 0.03 23.76
C SER A 52 2.95 -0.36 22.36
N LEU A 53 4.17 0.03 21.97
CA LEU A 53 4.79 -0.32 20.70
C LEU A 53 6.07 -1.13 20.91
N PRO A 54 6.07 -2.44 20.65
CA PRO A 54 7.24 -3.27 20.78
C PRO A 54 8.31 -2.89 19.75
N PHE A 55 9.58 -3.15 20.09
CA PHE A 55 10.67 -3.02 19.14
C PHE A 55 10.82 -4.30 18.31
N HIS A 56 10.76 -4.14 17.00
CA HIS A 56 11.15 -5.13 16.01
C HIS A 56 12.62 -4.97 15.65
N ARG A 57 13.30 -6.08 15.38
CA ARG A 57 14.75 -6.10 15.08
C ARG A 57 14.97 -6.54 13.65
N ALA A 58 15.50 -5.64 12.82
CA ALA A 58 15.94 -5.97 11.48
C ALA A 58 17.47 -6.00 11.40
N ARG A 59 18.04 -7.13 10.96
CA ARG A 59 19.48 -7.23 10.66
C ARG A 59 19.75 -6.55 9.33
N LYS A 60 20.69 -5.59 9.28
CA LYS A 60 21.01 -4.83 8.07
C LYS A 60 22.50 -4.90 7.74
N LYS A 61 22.80 -4.77 6.44
CA LYS A 61 24.13 -4.47 5.92
C LYS A 61 24.27 -2.96 5.87
N THR A 62 24.89 -2.36 6.89
CA THR A 62 25.02 -0.91 7.02
C THR A 62 26.47 -0.51 6.72
N PRO A 63 26.69 0.32 5.68
CA PRO A 63 28.01 0.86 5.39
C PRO A 63 28.56 1.62 6.61
N TYR A 64 29.85 1.47 6.90
CA TYR A 64 30.49 2.11 8.05
C TYR A 64 31.91 2.57 7.73
N LEU A 65 32.48 3.42 8.59
CA LEU A 65 33.88 3.81 8.52
C LEU A 65 34.72 2.92 9.44
N ALA A 66 35.77 2.31 8.91
CA ALA A 66 36.77 1.62 9.71
C ALA A 66 37.61 2.61 10.53
N ALA A 67 38.42 2.08 11.45
CA ALA A 67 39.21 2.90 12.37
C ALA A 67 40.22 3.84 11.66
N ASP A 68 40.64 3.49 10.46
CA ASP A 68 41.53 4.28 9.59
C ASP A 68 40.78 5.29 8.70
N GLY A 69 39.45 5.39 8.83
CA GLY A 69 38.61 6.26 8.01
C GLY A 69 38.17 5.65 6.67
N THR A 70 38.53 4.41 6.35
CA THR A 70 38.12 3.76 5.11
C THR A 70 36.64 3.39 5.16
N ARG A 71 35.88 3.72 4.11
CA ARG A 71 34.48 3.28 3.97
C ARG A 71 34.43 1.79 3.62
N VAL A 72 33.66 1.03 4.39
CA VAL A 72 33.44 -0.40 4.22
C VAL A 72 32.00 -0.67 3.83
N GLU A 73 31.81 -1.44 2.76
CA GLU A 73 30.54 -2.00 2.34
C GLU A 73 30.50 -3.48 2.80
N PRO A 74 29.70 -3.82 3.83
CA PRO A 74 29.77 -5.14 4.45
C PRO A 74 29.07 -6.22 3.61
N ASN A 75 29.69 -7.39 3.50
CA ASN A 75 29.10 -8.54 2.79
C ASN A 75 28.05 -9.29 3.62
N GLU A 76 28.10 -9.17 4.95
CA GLU A 76 27.16 -9.79 5.90
C GLU A 76 26.50 -8.73 6.79
N PRO A 77 25.30 -8.99 7.36
CA PRO A 77 24.66 -8.05 8.28
C PRO A 77 25.55 -7.72 9.48
N ASN A 78 25.80 -6.43 9.69
CA ASN A 78 26.70 -5.90 10.72
C ASN A 78 26.01 -4.94 11.71
N SER A 79 24.71 -4.68 11.52
CA SER A 79 23.94 -3.80 12.40
C SER A 79 22.55 -4.39 12.69
N ILE A 80 21.96 -3.89 13.78
CA ILE A 80 20.56 -4.14 14.14
C ILE A 80 19.83 -2.80 14.07
N LYS A 81 18.81 -2.72 13.22
CA LYS A 81 17.85 -1.61 13.21
C LYS A 81 16.69 -1.98 14.11
N PHE A 82 16.36 -1.10 15.06
CA PHE A 82 15.15 -1.20 15.85
C PHE A 82 14.04 -0.39 15.18
N GLU A 83 12.88 -1.01 14.96
CA GLU A 83 11.72 -0.40 14.33
C GLU A 83 10.49 -0.61 15.22
N ARG A 84 9.50 0.28 15.11
CA ARG A 84 8.18 0.13 15.75
C ARG A 84 7.14 0.22 14.64
N PHE A 85 6.13 -0.62 14.68
CA PHE A 85 5.08 -0.61 13.67
C PHE A 85 3.77 -0.09 14.23
N ILE A 86 3.18 0.90 13.57
CA ILE A 86 1.96 1.56 14.05
C ILE A 86 0.78 0.59 14.21
N PHE A 87 0.75 -0.49 13.42
CA PHE A 87 -0.29 -1.51 13.49
C PHE A 87 -0.15 -2.44 14.71
N ASP A 88 0.96 -2.43 15.44
CA ASP A 88 1.10 -3.16 16.72
C ASP A 88 0.18 -2.58 17.81
N LEU A 89 -0.46 -1.43 17.56
CA LEU A 89 -1.48 -0.87 18.42
C LEU A 89 -2.83 -1.57 18.31
N LEU A 90 -3.10 -2.30 17.22
CA LEU A 90 -4.41 -2.92 16.97
C LEU A 90 -4.90 -3.83 18.11
N PRO A 91 -4.05 -4.66 18.75
CA PRO A 91 -4.47 -5.45 19.90
C PRO A 91 -4.95 -4.61 21.08
N ALA A 92 -4.54 -3.35 21.22
CA ALA A 92 -4.97 -2.44 22.29
C ALA A 92 -6.30 -1.73 21.98
N ALA A 93 -6.83 -1.87 20.76
CA ALA A 93 -8.12 -1.29 20.38
C ALA A 93 -9.27 -2.10 20.99
N ASN A 94 -10.23 -1.42 21.61
CA ASN A 94 -11.46 -2.05 22.12
C ASN A 94 -12.34 -2.54 20.95
N HIS A 95 -12.32 -1.80 19.84
CA HIS A 95 -13.04 -2.10 18.61
C HIS A 95 -12.09 -1.95 17.44
N ALA A 96 -11.78 -3.06 16.76
CA ALA A 96 -11.00 -3.07 15.53
C ALA A 96 -11.90 -3.56 14.39
N ILE A 97 -11.89 -2.82 13.29
CA ILE A 97 -12.66 -3.14 12.08
C ILE A 97 -11.66 -3.31 10.93
N VAL A 98 -11.91 -4.30 10.08
CA VAL A 98 -11.16 -4.51 8.84
C VAL A 98 -12.09 -4.14 7.69
N VAL A 99 -11.59 -3.28 6.80
CA VAL A 99 -12.30 -2.88 5.57
C VAL A 99 -11.50 -3.40 4.39
N GLU A 100 -12.12 -4.25 3.58
CA GLU A 100 -11.57 -4.73 2.32
C GLU A 100 -11.86 -3.73 1.21
N VAL A 101 -10.90 -3.57 0.30
CA VAL A 101 -11.01 -2.71 -0.88
C VAL A 101 -10.57 -3.51 -2.11
N ASP A 102 -11.05 -3.14 -3.29
CA ASP A 102 -10.50 -3.65 -4.54
C ASP A 102 -9.05 -3.12 -4.70
N PRO A 103 -8.03 -3.98 -4.77
CA PRO A 103 -6.65 -3.54 -5.00
C PRO A 103 -6.49 -2.67 -6.25
N ALA A 104 -7.31 -2.91 -7.29
CA ALA A 104 -7.28 -2.14 -8.53
C ALA A 104 -7.74 -0.68 -8.35
N GLU A 105 -8.39 -0.36 -7.23
CA GLU A 105 -8.86 1.00 -6.89
C GLU A 105 -8.00 1.69 -5.84
N ALA A 106 -7.35 0.92 -4.96
CA ALA A 106 -6.76 1.48 -3.73
C ALA A 106 -5.28 1.12 -3.50
N PHE A 107 -4.66 0.26 -4.31
CA PHE A 107 -3.31 -0.24 -4.01
C PHE A 107 -2.40 -0.37 -5.22
N ALA A 108 -1.47 0.58 -5.38
CA ALA A 108 -0.43 0.58 -6.42
C ALA A 108 0.93 0.98 -5.81
N PRO A 109 1.58 0.09 -5.04
CA PRO A 109 2.82 0.41 -4.32
C PRO A 109 4.02 0.59 -5.27
N VAL A 110 4.94 1.46 -4.87
CA VAL A 110 6.24 1.65 -5.55
C VAL A 110 7.35 1.34 -4.55
N LYS A 111 8.02 0.20 -4.74
CA LYS A 111 9.10 -0.30 -3.88
C LYS A 111 10.39 -0.56 -4.65
N ASN A 112 10.29 -0.84 -5.95
CA ASN A 112 11.39 -1.30 -6.78
C ASN A 112 11.62 -0.41 -8.01
N ALA A 113 12.80 -0.49 -8.61
CA ALA A 113 13.10 0.17 -9.89
C ALA A 113 12.37 -0.51 -11.06
N ASN A 114 12.29 0.16 -12.22
CA ASN A 114 11.49 -0.28 -13.38
C ASN A 114 11.93 -1.61 -14.03
N ASP A 115 13.13 -2.07 -13.72
CA ASP A 115 13.72 -3.35 -14.15
C ASP A 115 13.28 -4.53 -13.27
N ALA A 116 12.65 -4.28 -12.12
CA ALA A 116 12.07 -5.33 -11.29
C ALA A 116 10.72 -5.84 -11.83
N GLU A 117 10.29 -7.00 -11.35
CA GLU A 117 9.06 -7.67 -11.79
C GLU A 117 7.78 -7.00 -11.28
N THR A 118 7.80 -6.47 -10.05
CA THR A 118 6.62 -5.95 -9.34
C THR A 118 6.91 -4.65 -8.60
N ASP A 119 5.84 -3.94 -8.19
CA ASP A 119 5.90 -2.73 -7.36
C ASP A 119 6.84 -1.65 -7.92
N THR A 120 6.77 -1.39 -9.22
CA THR A 120 7.63 -0.42 -9.93
C THR A 120 6.86 0.84 -10.33
N PRO A 121 7.53 1.99 -10.55
CA PRO A 121 6.88 3.20 -11.05
C PRO A 121 6.04 2.96 -12.32
N ARG A 122 6.57 2.18 -13.27
CA ARG A 122 5.87 1.85 -14.52
C ARG A 122 4.60 1.04 -14.28
N ILE A 123 4.63 0.08 -13.36
CA ILE A 123 3.44 -0.73 -13.02
C ILE A 123 2.41 0.14 -12.30
N ALA A 124 2.82 0.96 -11.32
CA ALA A 124 1.93 1.85 -10.61
C ALA A 124 1.23 2.85 -11.55
N GLN A 125 1.97 3.46 -12.49
CA GLN A 125 1.39 4.33 -13.51
C GLN A 125 0.35 3.60 -14.36
N ALA A 126 0.66 2.39 -14.83
CA ALA A 126 -0.27 1.59 -15.63
C ALA A 126 -1.56 1.25 -14.86
N MET A 127 -1.45 0.98 -13.55
CA MET A 127 -2.60 0.74 -12.67
C MET A 127 -3.46 2.01 -12.51
N MET A 128 -2.84 3.18 -12.29
CA MET A 128 -3.54 4.46 -12.21
C MET A 128 -4.24 4.83 -13.53
N VAL A 129 -3.56 4.67 -14.67
CA VAL A 129 -4.17 4.85 -16.00
C VAL A 129 -5.34 3.87 -16.21
N ALA A 130 -5.22 2.63 -15.74
CA ALA A 130 -6.33 1.69 -15.78
C ALA A 130 -7.52 2.14 -14.93
N LEU A 131 -7.29 2.67 -13.74
CA LEU A 131 -8.31 3.25 -12.87
C LEU A 131 -9.02 4.44 -13.54
N HIS A 132 -8.26 5.43 -14.02
CA HIS A 132 -8.81 6.63 -14.66
C HIS A 132 -9.66 6.31 -15.89
N ARG A 133 -9.24 5.34 -16.72
CA ARG A 133 -10.06 4.90 -17.86
C ARG A 133 -11.34 4.20 -17.43
N ARG A 134 -11.35 3.45 -16.31
CA ARG A 134 -12.59 2.88 -15.77
C ARG A 134 -13.54 4.00 -15.37
N TRP A 135 -13.06 5.01 -14.65
CA TRP A 135 -13.87 6.17 -14.28
C TRP A 135 -14.48 6.89 -15.49
N LEU A 136 -13.69 7.13 -16.54
CA LEU A 136 -14.18 7.77 -17.77
C LEU A 136 -15.25 6.91 -18.48
N ARG A 137 -15.03 5.59 -18.57
CA ARG A 137 -15.99 4.67 -19.19
C ARG A 137 -17.30 4.60 -18.40
N GLU A 138 -17.22 4.53 -17.07
CA GLU A 138 -18.38 4.57 -16.17
C GLU A 138 -19.10 5.92 -16.22
N ALA A 139 -18.40 6.99 -16.60
CA ALA A 139 -18.96 8.30 -16.87
C ALA A 139 -19.53 8.46 -18.29
N GLY A 140 -19.50 7.41 -19.11
CA GLY A 140 -20.07 7.39 -20.46
C GLY A 140 -19.14 7.90 -21.56
N ALA A 141 -17.83 8.04 -21.29
CA ALA A 141 -16.83 8.36 -22.31
C ALA A 141 -16.28 7.09 -22.99
N GLU A 142 -15.71 7.25 -24.18
CA GLU A 142 -14.91 6.22 -24.84
C GLU A 142 -13.43 6.44 -24.51
N ALA A 143 -12.83 5.56 -23.70
CA ALA A 143 -11.40 5.58 -23.38
C ALA A 143 -10.78 4.22 -23.74
N PRO A 144 -10.08 4.05 -24.88
CA PRO A 144 -9.48 2.78 -25.32
C PRO A 144 -8.40 2.21 -24.39
N ASN A 145 -8.07 0.92 -24.56
CA ASN A 145 -7.10 0.23 -23.69
C ASN A 145 -5.62 0.60 -23.95
N ASP A 146 -5.34 1.17 -25.10
CA ASP A 146 -4.02 1.51 -25.62
C ASP A 146 -3.72 3.01 -25.54
N VAL A 147 -4.73 3.83 -25.18
CA VAL A 147 -4.59 5.27 -25.01
C VAL A 147 -4.46 5.60 -23.52
N PRO A 148 -3.32 6.15 -23.07
CA PRO A 148 -3.17 6.56 -21.69
C PRO A 148 -3.96 7.85 -21.43
N VAL A 149 -4.89 7.79 -20.47
CA VAL A 149 -5.59 8.96 -19.96
C VAL A 149 -5.33 9.06 -18.47
N GLU A 150 -4.76 10.18 -18.05
CA GLU A 150 -4.48 10.47 -16.64
C GLU A 150 -5.39 11.60 -16.16
N ILE A 151 -5.86 11.50 -14.93
CA ILE A 151 -6.75 12.47 -14.30
C ILE A 151 -6.05 13.08 -13.10
N SER A 152 -5.96 14.40 -13.06
CA SER A 152 -5.56 15.14 -11.87
C SER A 152 -6.60 14.93 -10.76
N PRO A 153 -6.19 14.68 -9.51
CA PRO A 153 -7.10 14.66 -8.36
C PRO A 153 -7.88 15.96 -8.15
N LEU A 154 -7.43 17.09 -8.73
CA LEU A 154 -8.13 18.36 -8.71
C LEU A 154 -9.24 18.45 -9.79
N TRP A 155 -9.17 17.59 -10.79
CA TRP A 155 -10.16 17.51 -11.85
C TRP A 155 -11.31 16.56 -11.48
N ALA A 156 -10.99 15.34 -11.03
CA ALA A 156 -11.96 14.37 -10.49
C ALA A 156 -11.31 13.39 -9.51
N LEU A 157 -12.08 12.92 -8.53
CA LEU A 157 -11.65 11.89 -7.57
C LEU A 157 -12.29 10.52 -7.82
N ASP A 158 -13.30 10.44 -8.68
CA ASP A 158 -14.01 9.22 -9.04
C ASP A 158 -14.78 9.35 -10.37
N ALA A 159 -15.51 8.30 -10.75
CA ALA A 159 -16.37 8.27 -11.93
C ALA A 159 -17.54 9.28 -11.87
N GLU A 160 -18.04 9.61 -10.68
CA GLU A 160 -19.14 10.56 -10.50
C GLU A 160 -18.67 12.00 -10.77
N ASP A 161 -17.50 12.36 -10.28
CA ASP A 161 -16.86 13.64 -10.64
C ASP A 161 -16.61 13.73 -12.15
N CYS A 162 -16.15 12.64 -12.78
CA CYS A 162 -16.03 12.57 -14.24
C CYS A 162 -17.38 12.84 -14.93
N ARG A 163 -18.49 12.27 -14.43
CA ARG A 163 -19.85 12.54 -14.94
C ARG A 163 -20.22 14.01 -14.81
N ARG A 164 -19.95 14.63 -13.65
CA ARG A 164 -20.24 16.06 -13.42
C ARG A 164 -19.42 16.97 -14.33
N ARG A 165 -18.24 16.54 -14.78
CA ARG A 165 -17.42 17.24 -15.77
C ARG A 165 -17.95 17.12 -17.21
N GLY A 166 -18.97 16.29 -17.46
CA GLY A 166 -19.65 16.22 -18.76
C GLY A 166 -18.89 15.43 -19.83
N VAL A 167 -18.10 14.41 -19.46
CA VAL A 167 -17.33 13.61 -20.43
C VAL A 167 -18.16 12.60 -21.24
N ALA A 168 -19.45 12.47 -20.97
CA ALA A 168 -20.32 11.52 -21.67
C ALA A 168 -20.30 11.76 -23.19
N GLY A 169 -20.03 10.71 -23.96
CA GLY A 169 -19.89 10.77 -25.42
C GLY A 169 -18.57 11.37 -25.93
N THR A 170 -17.67 11.79 -25.03
CA THR A 170 -16.31 12.19 -25.41
C THR A 170 -15.47 10.95 -25.71
N LYS A 171 -14.67 11.00 -26.77
CA LYS A 171 -13.71 9.96 -27.13
C LYS A 171 -12.30 10.46 -26.85
N PHE A 172 -11.54 9.70 -26.05
CA PHE A 172 -10.14 9.93 -25.76
C PHE A 172 -9.28 9.02 -26.65
N ASP A 173 -8.91 9.48 -27.84
CA ASP A 173 -8.14 8.70 -28.83
C ASP A 173 -6.65 9.06 -28.88
N GLU A 174 -6.20 10.01 -28.06
CA GLU A 174 -4.80 10.37 -27.87
C GLU A 174 -4.41 10.47 -26.39
N PRO A 175 -3.11 10.29 -26.05
CA PRO A 175 -2.60 10.51 -24.70
C PRO A 175 -3.09 11.84 -24.12
N THR A 176 -3.87 11.78 -23.04
CA THR A 176 -4.54 12.96 -22.48
C THR A 176 -4.30 13.06 -20.99
N TYR A 177 -4.01 14.27 -20.50
CA TYR A 177 -3.98 14.57 -19.08
C TYR A 177 -5.08 15.59 -18.76
N LEU A 178 -6.07 15.17 -17.96
CA LEU A 178 -7.18 16.01 -17.52
C LEU A 178 -6.79 16.75 -16.23
N HIS A 179 -6.65 18.07 -16.33
CA HIS A 179 -6.28 18.94 -15.22
C HIS A 179 -7.26 20.12 -15.07
N GLU A 180 -7.11 20.91 -14.01
CA GLU A 180 -7.94 22.10 -13.72
C GLU A 180 -8.12 23.03 -14.91
#